data_AF-A0A521BCF1-F1
#
_entry.id   AF-A0A521BCF1-F1
#
_cell.length_a   1.000
_cell.length_b   1.000
_cell.length_c   1.000
_cell.angle_alpha   90.00
_cell.angle_beta   90.00
_cell.angle_gamma   90.00
#
_symmetry.space_group_name_H-M   'P 1'
#
loop_
_entity.id
_entity.type
_entity.pdbx_description
1 polymer ?
#
loop_
_entity_poly.entity_id
_entity_poly.type
_entity_poly.pdbx_seq_one_letter_code
_entity_poly.pdbx_strand_id
1 'polypeptide(L)'
;MKLINQIFISSMVVLAGCNEKNKTSERNKPETEVKQKTITLSDFKKIKGVDNVQEVPFQLFTKLDSIHFFVTPNKDAAHLKIAYNKLDNYYGFEEFEDFYSIHYSINNNISNSIEAFVLKSEFTPAYELTLKGVDLYEIRSSTLKEASDFKNKSFKKFGTITEISEQEFRANSKKQIGETLVKNPNIQLQADNWVYKENGREDVITQHESVSTETGPLANEYIGRSPYLNLEVFKENSDEVVDSYYSFFSLKNAVMFELSTEGYPQILPSKGWVTFVSSNNDVGSNFVISNYFSQTKKQDNLLYVNFTNFKIADDKKAFWTDHDTFYAEVYPLNSASANGKKQKTAYIKIQLKADLF
;
A
#
# COMPACT_ATOMS: atom_id res chain seq x y z
N MET A 1 28.34 4.19 53.51
CA MET A 1 27.90 4.07 54.92
C MET A 1 26.41 4.40 54.95
N LYS A 2 25.49 3.43 54.87
CA LYS A 2 24.95 2.53 55.91
C LYS A 2 24.47 3.22 57.19
N LEU A 3 23.16 3.12 57.44
CA LEU A 3 22.44 2.88 58.71
C LEU A 3 20.94 3.09 58.39
N ILE A 4 20.17 2.08 57.97
CA ILE A 4 19.41 1.10 58.80
C ILE A 4 19.05 1.64 60.18
N ASN A 5 17.74 1.81 60.42
CA ASN A 5 17.18 1.69 61.76
C ASN A 5 15.82 0.97 61.68
N GLN A 6 15.81 -0.28 62.14
CA GLN A 6 14.63 -1.05 62.50
C GLN A 6 14.35 -0.78 63.98
N ILE A 7 13.09 -0.52 64.33
CA ILE A 7 12.62 -0.64 65.71
C ILE A 7 11.39 -1.55 65.70
N PHE A 8 11.59 -2.76 66.19
CA PHE A 8 10.57 -3.64 66.73
C PHE A 8 10.27 -3.19 68.16
N ILE A 9 8.99 -3.04 68.53
CA ILE A 9 8.56 -3.15 69.93
C ILE A 9 7.31 -4.03 69.96
N SER A 10 7.39 -5.06 70.80
CA SER A 10 6.41 -6.09 71.01
C SER A 10 5.31 -5.68 72.00
N SER A 11 4.17 -6.37 71.86
CA SER A 11 3.32 -6.92 72.93
C SER A 11 2.63 -5.98 73.93
N MET A 12 1.30 -5.97 73.88
CA MET A 12 0.51 -6.26 75.09
C MET A 12 -0.76 -7.04 74.73
N VAL A 13 -0.87 -8.22 75.33
CA VAL A 13 -2.05 -9.08 75.38
C VAL A 13 -2.90 -8.60 76.55
N VAL A 14 -4.20 -8.37 76.33
CA VAL A 14 -5.20 -8.32 77.41
C VAL A 14 -6.31 -9.29 77.06
N LEU A 15 -6.34 -10.40 77.79
CA LEU A 15 -7.46 -11.32 77.88
C LEU A 15 -8.44 -10.79 78.94
N ALA A 16 -9.68 -10.53 78.53
CA ALA A 16 -10.79 -10.37 79.47
C ALA A 16 -12.07 -10.94 78.87
N GLY A 17 -12.55 -12.04 79.48
CA GLY A 17 -13.98 -12.29 79.74
C GLY A 17 -14.82 -12.88 78.62
N CYS A 18 -15.08 -14.20 78.71
CA CYS A 18 -16.18 -14.89 78.05
C CYS A 18 -17.54 -14.33 78.47
N ASN A 19 -18.44 -14.15 77.50
CA ASN A 19 -19.88 -14.29 77.70
C ASN A 19 -20.45 -15.10 76.53
N GLU A 20 -20.86 -16.33 76.81
CA GLU A 20 -21.68 -17.14 75.91
C GLU A 20 -23.12 -16.62 75.92
N LYS A 21 -23.64 -16.32 74.73
CA LYS A 21 -24.98 -16.68 74.21
C LYS A 21 -25.42 -15.65 73.16
N ASN A 22 -25.34 -16.02 71.89
CA ASN A 22 -26.54 -16.30 71.09
C ASN A 22 -26.12 -16.72 69.68
N LYS A 23 -26.49 -17.95 69.32
CA LYS A 23 -26.48 -18.46 67.96
C LYS A 23 -27.45 -17.62 67.12
N THR A 24 -26.91 -16.82 66.22
CA THR A 24 -27.65 -16.37 65.04
C THR A 24 -26.89 -16.89 63.84
N SER A 25 -27.56 -17.76 63.09
CA SER A 25 -27.10 -18.36 61.85
C SER A 25 -26.77 -17.25 60.85
N GLU A 26 -25.48 -16.95 60.67
CA GLU A 26 -25.01 -16.32 59.44
C GLU A 26 -25.17 -17.35 58.33
N ARG A 27 -26.25 -17.18 57.56
CA ARG A 27 -26.46 -17.84 56.29
C ARG A 27 -25.28 -17.44 55.40
N ASN A 28 -24.29 -18.32 55.28
CA ASN A 28 -23.27 -18.26 54.24
C ASN A 28 -23.98 -17.91 52.93
N LYS A 29 -23.81 -16.67 52.45
CA LYS A 29 -24.02 -16.39 51.05
C LYS A 29 -23.02 -17.29 50.33
N PRO A 30 -23.45 -18.20 49.45
CA PRO A 30 -22.48 -18.84 48.58
C PRO A 30 -21.83 -17.70 47.80
N GLU A 31 -20.53 -17.51 48.00
CA GLU A 31 -19.72 -16.86 46.98
C GLU A 31 -19.94 -17.71 45.73
N THR A 32 -20.68 -17.14 44.79
CA THR A 32 -20.77 -17.70 43.46
C THR A 32 -19.35 -17.63 42.91
N GLU A 33 -18.58 -18.71 43.04
CA GLU A 33 -17.46 -18.97 42.15
C GLU A 33 -18.06 -18.96 40.75
N VAL A 34 -17.97 -17.79 40.09
CA VAL A 34 -18.20 -17.69 38.66
C VAL A 34 -17.03 -18.45 38.04
N LYS A 35 -17.20 -19.77 37.89
CA LYS A 35 -16.36 -20.56 36.99
C LYS A 35 -16.49 -19.89 35.63
N GLN A 36 -15.51 -19.04 35.28
CA GLN A 36 -15.39 -18.50 33.94
C GLN A 36 -15.39 -19.68 33.00
N LYS A 37 -16.47 -19.82 32.23
CA LYS A 37 -16.62 -20.87 31.23
C LYS A 37 -15.42 -20.73 30.29
N THR A 38 -14.58 -21.77 30.19
CA THR A 38 -13.54 -21.82 29.17
C THR A 38 -14.21 -21.75 27.81
N ILE A 39 -14.04 -20.63 27.12
CA ILE A 39 -14.58 -20.44 25.77
C ILE A 39 -13.74 -21.24 24.78
N THR A 40 -14.40 -21.84 23.81
CA THR A 40 -13.82 -22.63 22.73
C THR A 40 -14.43 -22.21 21.40
N LEU A 41 -13.84 -22.63 20.28
CA LEU A 41 -14.36 -22.28 18.95
C LEU A 41 -15.81 -22.75 18.71
N SER A 42 -16.28 -23.78 19.42
CA SER A 42 -17.67 -24.26 19.33
C SER A 42 -18.69 -23.33 19.98
N ASP A 43 -18.24 -22.37 20.80
CA ASP A 43 -19.13 -21.38 21.44
C ASP A 43 -19.49 -20.21 20.52
N PHE A 44 -18.86 -20.12 19.35
CA PHE A 44 -19.13 -19.09 18.35
C PHE A 44 -20.21 -19.53 17.35
N LYS A 45 -20.93 -18.55 16.80
CA LYS A 45 -21.97 -18.81 15.80
C LYS A 45 -21.34 -19.37 14.53
N LYS A 46 -21.78 -20.55 14.11
CA LYS A 46 -21.39 -21.12 12.82
C LYS A 46 -22.03 -20.33 11.67
N ILE A 47 -21.25 -20.13 10.63
CA ILE A 47 -21.66 -19.39 9.44
C ILE A 47 -21.15 -20.09 8.18
N LYS A 48 -21.65 -19.66 7.02
CA LYS A 48 -21.00 -19.95 5.75
C LYS A 48 -19.71 -19.13 5.66
N GLY A 49 -18.60 -19.76 5.29
CA GLY A 49 -17.34 -19.06 5.08
C GLY A 49 -17.35 -18.15 3.84
N VAL A 50 -16.24 -17.44 3.65
CA VAL A 50 -16.02 -16.56 2.50
C VAL A 50 -15.65 -17.38 1.28
N ASP A 51 -16.56 -17.46 0.29
CA ASP A 51 -16.32 -18.16 -0.97
C ASP A 51 -15.49 -17.31 -1.96
N ASN A 52 -15.78 -16.00 -2.02
CA ASN A 52 -15.07 -15.04 -2.87
C ASN A 52 -14.55 -13.86 -2.02
N VAL A 53 -13.22 -13.74 -1.92
CA VAL A 53 -12.57 -12.69 -1.13
C VAL A 53 -12.75 -11.29 -1.71
N GLN A 54 -13.16 -11.18 -2.98
CA GLN A 54 -13.47 -9.91 -3.63
C GLN A 54 -14.85 -9.36 -3.22
N GLU A 55 -15.71 -10.21 -2.65
CA GLU A 55 -17.07 -9.83 -2.23
C GLU A 55 -17.17 -9.50 -0.73
N VAL A 56 -16.05 -9.57 0.00
CA VAL A 56 -16.04 -9.21 1.42
C VAL A 56 -16.17 -7.69 1.58
N PRO A 57 -16.94 -7.19 2.57
CA PRO A 57 -17.09 -5.76 2.76
C PRO A 57 -15.77 -5.03 3.01
N PHE A 58 -14.88 -5.59 3.83
CA PHE A 58 -13.53 -5.08 4.06
C PHE A 58 -12.61 -6.17 4.65
N GLN A 59 -11.30 -5.96 4.51
CA GLN A 59 -10.27 -6.82 5.10
C GLN A 59 -9.65 -6.14 6.32
N LEU A 60 -9.22 -6.92 7.31
CA LEU A 60 -8.62 -6.44 8.56
C LEU A 60 -7.20 -6.99 8.73
N PHE A 61 -6.32 -6.14 9.23
CA PHE A 61 -4.92 -6.47 9.50
C PHE A 61 -4.58 -6.23 10.96
N THR A 62 -3.75 -7.10 11.53
CA THR A 62 -3.20 -6.90 12.87
C THR A 62 -1.69 -7.08 12.85
N LYS A 63 -1.00 -6.39 13.75
CA LYS A 63 0.43 -6.58 14.04
C LYS A 63 0.65 -7.30 15.38
N LEU A 64 -0.43 -7.70 16.05
CA LEU A 64 -0.37 -8.37 17.35
C LEU A 64 -0.12 -9.87 17.15
N ASP A 65 0.70 -10.45 18.04
CA ASP A 65 0.95 -11.90 18.04
C ASP A 65 -0.26 -12.72 18.53
N SER A 66 -1.27 -12.05 19.09
CA SER A 66 -2.52 -12.66 19.51
C SER A 66 -3.62 -11.62 19.60
N ILE A 67 -4.84 -12.06 19.37
CA ILE A 67 -6.06 -11.23 19.34
C ILE A 67 -7.17 -11.90 20.15
N HIS A 68 -8.22 -11.15 20.45
CA HIS A 68 -9.37 -11.68 21.19
C HIS A 68 -10.59 -11.81 20.27
N PHE A 69 -11.16 -13.01 20.24
CA PHE A 69 -12.45 -13.29 19.63
C PHE A 69 -13.52 -13.25 20.71
N PHE A 70 -14.45 -12.30 20.61
CA PHE A 70 -15.58 -12.16 21.51
C PHE A 70 -16.81 -12.83 20.91
N VAL A 71 -17.64 -13.45 21.76
CA VAL A 71 -18.89 -14.10 21.33
C VAL A 71 -20.00 -13.10 20.99
N THR A 72 -19.91 -11.88 21.53
CA THR A 72 -20.78 -10.73 21.25
C THR A 72 -19.96 -9.45 21.26
N PRO A 73 -20.39 -8.34 20.60
CA PRO A 73 -19.63 -7.10 20.53
C PRO A 73 -19.74 -6.28 21.83
N ASN A 74 -19.24 -6.85 22.93
CA ASN A 74 -19.19 -6.22 24.25
C ASN A 74 -17.84 -6.55 24.92
N LYS A 75 -17.16 -5.54 25.49
CA LYS A 75 -15.84 -5.69 26.14
C LYS A 75 -15.87 -6.63 27.35
N ASP A 76 -17.02 -6.78 28.01
CA ASP A 76 -17.22 -7.70 29.13
C ASP A 76 -17.68 -9.10 28.69
N ALA A 77 -17.87 -9.32 27.39
CA ALA A 77 -18.27 -10.62 26.88
C ALA A 77 -17.15 -11.67 27.03
N ALA A 78 -17.58 -12.93 27.11
CA ALA A 78 -16.66 -14.04 27.11
C ALA A 78 -15.89 -14.07 25.77
N HIS A 79 -14.59 -14.33 25.84
CA HIS A 79 -13.71 -14.29 24.69
C HIS A 79 -12.72 -15.44 24.67
N LEU A 80 -12.23 -15.72 23.47
CA LEU A 80 -11.16 -16.67 23.21
C LEU A 80 -9.95 -15.92 22.67
N LYS A 81 -8.80 -16.11 23.32
CA LYS A 81 -7.53 -15.58 22.83
C LYS A 81 -7.01 -16.50 21.72
N ILE A 82 -6.81 -15.94 20.53
CA ILE A 82 -6.30 -16.65 19.36
C ILE A 82 -4.88 -16.16 19.09
N ALA A 83 -3.94 -17.08 18.91
CA ALA A 83 -2.61 -16.73 18.44
C ALA A 83 -2.69 -16.32 16.96
N TYR A 84 -2.07 -15.21 16.61
CA TYR A 84 -2.02 -14.77 15.22
C TYR A 84 -1.18 -15.74 14.39
N ASN A 85 -1.71 -16.13 13.24
CA ASN A 85 -0.97 -16.85 12.22
C ASN A 85 -0.89 -15.98 10.96
N LYS A 86 0.28 -15.89 10.34
CA LYS A 86 0.50 -15.10 9.11
C LYS A 86 -0.38 -15.56 7.93
N LEU A 87 -0.89 -16.79 7.98
CA LEU A 87 -1.79 -17.34 6.96
C LEU A 87 -3.27 -17.10 7.27
N ASP A 88 -3.60 -16.54 8.44
CA ASP A 88 -4.98 -16.23 8.79
C ASP A 88 -5.42 -14.96 8.07
N ASN A 89 -6.59 -15.04 7.44
CA ASN A 89 -7.25 -13.90 6.81
C ASN A 89 -8.45 -13.48 7.66
N TYR A 90 -8.52 -12.19 7.98
CA TYR A 90 -9.63 -11.63 8.77
C TYR A 90 -10.52 -10.78 7.86
N TYR A 91 -11.67 -11.33 7.50
CA TYR A 91 -12.65 -10.67 6.65
C TYR A 91 -13.73 -10.03 7.52
N GLY A 92 -13.85 -8.70 7.46
CA GLY A 92 -14.84 -7.94 8.21
C GLY A 92 -16.15 -7.77 7.45
N PHE A 93 -17.26 -7.86 8.18
CA PHE A 93 -18.62 -7.81 7.62
C PHE A 93 -19.44 -6.65 8.15
N GLU A 94 -19.39 -6.40 9.46
CA GLU A 94 -20.13 -5.32 10.11
C GLU A 94 -19.22 -4.52 11.05
N GLU A 95 -19.49 -3.23 11.18
CA GLU A 95 -18.81 -2.34 12.12
C GLU A 95 -19.75 -1.97 13.26
N PHE A 96 -19.30 -2.21 14.49
CA PHE A 96 -19.93 -1.74 15.73
C PHE A 96 -19.09 -0.58 16.29
N GLU A 97 -19.47 -0.04 17.45
CA GLU A 97 -18.74 1.05 18.09
C GLU A 97 -17.26 0.68 18.32
N ASP A 98 -17.01 -0.34 19.13
CA ASP A 98 -15.68 -0.82 19.51
C ASP A 98 -15.22 -2.08 18.77
N PHE A 99 -16.08 -2.68 17.93
CA PHE A 99 -15.87 -4.00 17.35
C PHE A 99 -16.02 -4.03 15.82
N TYR A 100 -15.39 -5.02 15.21
CA TYR A 100 -15.73 -5.55 13.89
C TYR A 100 -16.33 -6.95 14.06
N SER A 101 -17.39 -7.27 13.32
CA SER A 101 -17.75 -8.68 13.07
C SER A 101 -16.86 -9.23 11.97
N ILE A 102 -16.30 -10.42 12.19
CA ILE A 102 -15.46 -11.12 11.22
C ILE A 102 -16.01 -12.51 10.92
N HIS A 103 -15.80 -12.96 9.69
CA HIS A 103 -15.97 -14.36 9.31
C HIS A 103 -14.60 -15.03 9.30
N TYR A 104 -14.38 -15.96 10.23
CA TYR A 104 -13.10 -16.66 10.41
C TYR A 104 -13.22 -18.14 10.03
N SER A 105 -12.39 -18.58 9.08
CA SER A 105 -12.30 -19.97 8.64
C SER A 105 -11.34 -20.75 9.54
N ILE A 106 -11.84 -21.68 10.33
CA ILE A 106 -10.99 -22.48 11.23
C ILE A 106 -10.12 -23.42 10.40
N ASN A 107 -8.80 -23.36 10.60
CA ASN A 107 -7.81 -24.13 9.84
C ASN A 107 -7.92 -23.92 8.31
N ASN A 108 -8.28 -22.72 7.87
CA ASN A 108 -8.49 -22.39 6.44
C ASN A 108 -9.55 -23.27 5.75
N ASN A 109 -10.51 -23.82 6.51
CA ASN A 109 -11.64 -24.57 5.96
C ASN A 109 -12.90 -23.70 5.94
N ILE A 110 -13.30 -23.25 4.73
CA ILE A 110 -14.46 -22.37 4.51
C ILE A 110 -15.76 -23.02 5.02
N SER A 111 -15.90 -24.35 4.92
CA SER A 111 -17.07 -25.08 5.43
C SER A 111 -17.12 -25.15 6.96
N ASN A 112 -16.03 -24.75 7.64
CA ASN A 112 -15.93 -24.69 9.09
C ASN A 112 -15.59 -23.26 9.54
N SER A 113 -16.51 -22.34 9.31
CA SER A 113 -16.35 -20.93 9.62
C SER A 113 -17.24 -20.50 10.78
N ILE A 114 -16.74 -19.52 11.54
CA ILE A 114 -17.44 -18.89 12.64
C ILE A 114 -17.53 -17.38 12.45
N GLU A 115 -18.58 -16.80 13.02
CA GLU A 115 -18.66 -15.37 13.27
C GLU A 115 -18.03 -15.08 14.64
N ALA A 116 -17.09 -14.14 14.67
CA ALA A 116 -16.48 -13.64 15.88
C ALA A 116 -16.45 -12.11 15.87
N PHE A 117 -16.44 -11.50 17.05
CA PHE A 117 -16.28 -10.05 17.18
C PHE A 117 -14.85 -9.75 17.64
N VAL A 118 -14.18 -8.81 16.99
CA VAL A 118 -12.80 -8.40 17.33
C VAL A 118 -12.75 -6.91 17.63
N LEU A 119 -11.86 -6.50 18.52
CA LEU A 119 -11.73 -5.11 18.91
C LEU A 119 -11.10 -4.27 17.78
N LYS A 120 -11.64 -3.07 17.54
CA LYS A 120 -11.03 -2.11 16.60
C LYS A 120 -9.63 -1.69 17.03
N SER A 121 -9.30 -1.72 18.32
CA SER A 121 -7.96 -1.42 18.82
C SER A 121 -6.91 -2.49 18.47
N GLU A 122 -7.33 -3.70 18.10
CA GLU A 122 -6.44 -4.82 17.76
C GLU A 122 -6.21 -4.93 16.25
N PHE A 123 -7.00 -4.21 15.45
CA PHE A 123 -7.05 -4.33 14.01
C PHE A 123 -7.00 -2.98 13.30
N THR A 124 -6.54 -2.98 12.07
CA THR A 124 -6.61 -1.85 11.16
C THR A 124 -7.23 -2.33 9.86
N PRO A 125 -8.33 -1.70 9.39
CA PRO A 125 -8.88 -2.02 8.08
C PRO A 125 -7.88 -1.77 6.95
N ALA A 126 -7.95 -2.59 5.91
CA ALA A 126 -7.06 -2.51 4.75
C ALA A 126 -7.04 -1.11 4.10
N TYR A 127 -8.21 -0.46 4.01
CA TYR A 127 -8.35 0.87 3.45
C TYR A 127 -7.75 1.98 4.33
N GLU A 128 -7.46 1.70 5.60
CA GLU A 128 -6.86 2.63 6.57
C GLU A 128 -5.36 2.39 6.80
N LEU A 129 -4.78 1.35 6.19
CA LEU A 129 -3.36 1.05 6.32
C LEU A 129 -2.48 2.24 5.91
N THR A 130 -1.31 2.33 6.55
CA THR A 130 -0.28 3.34 6.28
C THR A 130 1.07 2.65 6.10
N LEU A 131 2.11 3.39 5.68
CA LEU A 131 3.47 2.85 5.59
C LEU A 131 4.20 2.83 6.94
N LYS A 132 3.54 3.24 8.03
CA LYS A 132 4.14 3.28 9.36
C LYS A 132 4.58 1.89 9.83
N GLY A 133 5.86 1.79 10.17
CA GLY A 133 6.49 0.56 10.64
C GLY A 133 6.70 -0.48 9.54
N VAL A 134 6.65 -0.07 8.27
CA VAL A 134 7.04 -0.88 7.12
C VAL A 134 8.49 -0.56 6.75
N ASP A 135 9.28 -1.57 6.37
CA ASP A 135 10.66 -1.35 5.90
C ASP A 135 10.66 -0.85 4.45
N LEU A 136 10.62 0.46 4.27
CA LEU A 136 10.64 1.07 2.94
C LEU A 136 11.94 0.82 2.17
N TYR A 137 13.02 0.45 2.85
CA TYR A 137 14.28 0.13 2.17
C TYR A 137 14.26 -1.25 1.51
N GLU A 138 13.31 -2.11 1.82
CA GLU A 138 13.25 -3.45 1.26
C GLU A 138 12.98 -3.40 -0.25
N ILE A 139 13.83 -4.09 -1.01
CA ILE A 139 13.71 -4.24 -2.46
C ILE A 139 13.86 -5.70 -2.83
N ARG A 140 13.16 -6.14 -3.88
CA ARG A 140 13.28 -7.50 -4.41
C ARG A 140 14.53 -7.64 -5.27
N SER A 141 14.83 -6.62 -6.07
CA SER A 141 15.95 -6.61 -7.01
C SER A 141 16.27 -5.18 -7.43
N SER A 142 17.44 -5.03 -8.03
CA SER A 142 17.86 -3.78 -8.65
C SER A 142 18.78 -4.03 -9.84
N THR A 143 18.92 -3.04 -10.72
CA THR A 143 19.92 -3.00 -11.78
C THR A 143 20.52 -1.61 -11.79
N LEU A 144 21.85 -1.50 -11.78
CA LEU A 144 22.56 -0.23 -11.89
C LEU A 144 23.52 -0.32 -13.08
N LYS A 145 23.32 0.51 -14.11
CA LYS A 145 24.13 0.48 -15.34
C LYS A 145 24.36 -0.95 -15.86
N GLU A 146 23.26 -1.66 -16.13
CA GLU A 146 23.24 -3.05 -16.62
C GLU A 146 23.68 -4.13 -15.62
N ALA A 147 24.26 -3.77 -14.47
CA ALA A 147 24.63 -4.74 -13.43
C ALA A 147 23.44 -5.05 -12.52
N SER A 148 22.79 -6.19 -12.76
CA SER A 148 21.66 -6.67 -11.96
C SER A 148 22.10 -7.32 -10.64
N ASP A 149 21.36 -7.02 -9.59
CA ASP A 149 21.56 -7.50 -8.22
C ASP A 149 20.26 -8.03 -7.65
N PHE A 150 20.19 -9.36 -7.54
CA PHE A 150 19.08 -10.09 -6.95
C PHE A 150 19.39 -10.58 -5.53
N LYS A 151 20.57 -10.27 -4.98
CA LYS A 151 21.02 -10.75 -3.67
C LYS A 151 20.83 -9.68 -2.60
N ASN A 152 21.22 -8.44 -2.90
CA ASN A 152 21.06 -7.33 -1.96
C ASN A 152 19.60 -6.83 -1.99
N LYS A 153 18.88 -7.04 -0.89
CA LYS A 153 17.45 -6.71 -0.75
C LYS A 153 17.20 -5.34 -0.12
N SER A 154 18.15 -4.40 -0.26
CA SER A 154 18.05 -3.09 0.36
C SER A 154 18.40 -1.93 -0.57
N PHE A 155 17.53 -0.90 -0.60
CA PHE A 155 17.70 0.34 -1.34
C PHE A 155 18.84 1.23 -0.79
N LYS A 156 19.37 0.95 0.42
CA LYS A 156 20.44 1.74 1.07
C LYS A 156 21.69 1.92 0.21
N LYS A 157 21.93 1.00 -0.73
CA LYS A 157 23.03 1.12 -1.69
C LYS A 157 22.89 2.34 -2.59
N PHE A 158 21.66 2.68 -2.99
CA PHE A 158 21.35 3.70 -3.99
C PHE A 158 20.92 5.03 -3.36
N GLY A 159 20.34 5.01 -2.17
CA GLY A 159 19.76 6.21 -1.58
C GLY A 159 19.05 5.99 -0.25
N THR A 160 18.20 6.95 0.12
CA THR A 160 17.26 6.86 1.22
C THR A 160 15.83 6.93 0.72
N ILE A 161 14.92 6.28 1.43
CA ILE A 161 13.48 6.35 1.18
C ILE A 161 12.75 6.50 2.51
N THR A 162 11.79 7.41 2.56
CA THR A 162 11.02 7.72 3.76
C THR A 162 9.57 8.05 3.43
N GLU A 163 8.64 7.64 4.30
CA GLU A 163 7.28 8.20 4.30
C GLU A 163 7.34 9.64 4.80
N ILE A 164 6.64 10.55 4.12
CA ILE A 164 6.54 11.96 4.48
C ILE A 164 5.08 12.36 4.68
N SER A 165 4.85 13.55 5.24
CA SER A 165 3.50 14.09 5.37
C SER A 165 2.93 14.56 4.03
N GLU A 166 1.61 14.53 3.89
CA GLU A 166 0.91 15.14 2.75
C GLU A 166 1.23 16.64 2.62
N GLN A 167 1.38 17.34 3.75
CA GLN A 167 1.74 18.75 3.77
C GLN A 167 3.11 18.99 3.13
N GLU A 168 4.11 18.17 3.46
CA GLU A 168 5.44 18.23 2.86
C GLU A 168 5.39 17.90 1.37
N PHE A 169 4.66 16.85 0.98
CA PHE A 169 4.48 16.48 -0.42
C PHE A 169 3.88 17.62 -1.24
N ARG A 170 2.78 18.22 -0.77
CA ARG A 170 2.10 19.36 -1.43
C ARG A 170 2.96 20.63 -1.45
N ALA A 171 3.82 20.84 -0.45
CA ALA A 171 4.73 21.97 -0.44
C ALA A 171 5.84 21.82 -1.50
N ASN A 172 6.32 20.58 -1.70
CA ASN A 172 7.39 20.26 -2.64
C ASN A 172 6.91 20.12 -4.09
N SER A 173 5.66 19.72 -4.34
CA SER A 173 5.10 19.65 -5.71
C SER A 173 5.12 21.00 -6.42
N LYS A 174 5.03 22.11 -5.68
CA LYS A 174 5.17 23.48 -6.21
C LYS A 174 6.58 23.83 -6.67
N LYS A 175 7.58 23.01 -6.32
CA LYS A 175 8.99 23.18 -6.66
C LYS A 175 9.48 22.13 -7.66
N GLN A 176 8.57 21.40 -8.30
CA GLN A 176 8.94 20.38 -9.27
C GLN A 176 9.76 20.99 -10.42
N ILE A 177 10.80 20.28 -10.85
CA ILE A 177 11.71 20.74 -11.92
C ILE A 177 11.65 19.86 -13.18
N GLY A 178 10.84 18.79 -13.15
CA GLY A 178 10.55 17.99 -14.32
C GLY A 178 9.79 18.81 -15.36
N GLU A 179 9.94 18.45 -16.63
CA GLU A 179 9.15 19.10 -17.67
C GLU A 179 7.67 18.68 -17.56
N THR A 180 6.78 19.54 -18.05
CA THR A 180 5.37 19.19 -18.20
C THR A 180 5.08 18.91 -19.67
N LEU A 181 4.32 17.85 -19.95
CA LEU A 181 3.85 17.55 -21.29
C LEU A 181 2.86 18.63 -21.76
N VAL A 182 3.09 19.18 -22.95
CA VAL A 182 2.27 20.27 -23.51
C VAL A 182 1.39 19.74 -24.64
N LYS A 183 0.11 20.13 -24.67
CA LYS A 183 -0.76 19.71 -25.77
C LYS A 183 -0.29 20.32 -27.09
N ASN A 184 -0.14 19.49 -28.12
CA ASN A 184 0.11 19.93 -29.49
C ASN A 184 -1.24 20.08 -30.23
N PRO A 185 -1.68 21.31 -30.59
CA PRO A 185 -2.98 21.55 -31.21
C PRO A 185 -3.12 20.95 -32.62
N ASN A 186 -2.00 20.58 -33.24
CA ASN A 186 -1.97 19.96 -34.55
C ASN A 186 -2.28 18.45 -34.48
N ILE A 187 -2.37 17.87 -33.28
CA ILE A 187 -2.73 16.47 -33.06
C ILE A 187 -4.23 16.36 -32.88
N GLN A 188 -4.88 15.58 -33.73
CA GLN A 188 -6.34 15.45 -33.76
C GLN A 188 -6.74 13.98 -33.94
N LEU A 189 -7.87 13.60 -33.36
CA LEU A 189 -8.49 12.30 -33.62
C LEU A 189 -9.38 12.42 -34.86
N GLN A 190 -9.10 11.63 -35.90
CA GLN A 190 -9.87 11.61 -37.13
C GLN A 190 -9.96 10.18 -37.68
N ALA A 191 -11.19 9.74 -37.99
CA ALA A 191 -11.43 8.41 -38.56
C ALA A 191 -10.67 7.31 -37.79
N ASP A 192 -10.78 7.36 -36.46
CA ASP A 192 -10.13 6.43 -35.52
C ASP A 192 -8.59 6.43 -35.54
N ASN A 193 -7.98 7.47 -36.08
CA ASN A 193 -6.53 7.67 -36.08
C ASN A 193 -6.15 8.97 -35.37
N TRP A 194 -5.07 8.93 -34.62
CA TRP A 194 -4.38 10.15 -34.18
C TRP A 194 -3.52 10.66 -35.33
N VAL A 195 -3.89 11.82 -35.85
CA VAL A 195 -3.25 12.45 -37.00
C VAL A 195 -2.59 13.76 -36.60
N TYR A 196 -1.44 14.04 -37.19
CA TYR A 196 -0.79 15.34 -37.18
C TYR A 196 -1.21 16.14 -38.40
N LYS A 197 -1.60 17.41 -38.20
CA LYS A 197 -1.98 18.32 -39.28
C LYS A 197 -1.25 19.66 -39.17
N GLU A 198 -0.46 19.99 -40.17
CA GLU A 198 0.19 21.30 -40.26
C GLU A 198 0.41 21.68 -41.73
N ASN A 199 0.06 22.91 -42.11
CA ASN A 199 0.35 23.47 -43.44
C ASN A 199 -0.06 22.57 -44.62
N GLY A 200 -1.20 21.88 -44.51
CA GLY A 200 -1.72 20.97 -45.54
C GLY A 200 -1.05 19.58 -45.56
N ARG A 201 -0.07 19.33 -44.69
CA ARG A 201 0.47 17.99 -44.42
C ARG A 201 -0.41 17.28 -43.39
N GLU A 202 -0.72 16.02 -43.65
CA GLU A 202 -1.40 15.11 -42.75
C GLU A 202 -0.55 13.84 -42.59
N ASP A 203 -0.18 13.50 -41.36
CA ASP A 203 0.53 12.24 -41.06
C ASP A 203 -0.24 11.47 -39.99
N VAL A 204 -0.48 10.17 -40.22
CA VAL A 204 -1.01 9.27 -39.20
C VAL A 204 0.12 8.91 -38.23
N ILE A 205 -0.13 9.08 -36.93
CA ILE A 205 0.83 8.79 -35.86
C ILE A 205 0.60 7.37 -35.32
N THR A 206 -0.63 7.12 -34.86
CA THR A 206 -1.07 5.84 -34.31
C THR A 206 -2.59 5.72 -34.40
N GLN A 207 -3.11 4.50 -34.33
CA GLN A 207 -4.55 4.24 -34.25
C GLN A 207 -5.07 4.57 -32.84
N HIS A 208 -6.30 5.06 -32.74
CA HIS A 208 -6.94 5.25 -31.44
C HIS A 208 -7.33 3.90 -30.86
N GLU A 209 -8.16 3.10 -31.55
CA GLU A 209 -8.35 1.69 -31.22
C GLU A 209 -7.42 0.83 -32.09
N SER A 210 -6.42 0.21 -31.46
CA SER A 210 -5.49 -0.70 -32.14
C SER A 210 -5.95 -2.16 -32.02
N VAL A 211 -5.36 -3.01 -32.87
CA VAL A 211 -5.62 -4.45 -33.01
C VAL A 211 -5.91 -5.13 -31.67
N SER A 212 -6.96 -5.96 -31.62
CA SER A 212 -7.21 -6.86 -30.49
C SER A 212 -5.93 -7.63 -30.16
N THR A 213 -5.37 -7.34 -28.99
CA THR A 213 -4.26 -8.13 -28.44
C THR A 213 -4.82 -9.35 -27.70
N GLU A 214 -3.94 -10.25 -27.25
CA GLU A 214 -4.35 -11.35 -26.35
C GLU A 214 -5.01 -10.83 -25.07
N THR A 215 -4.81 -9.55 -24.75
CA THR A 215 -5.36 -8.83 -23.60
C THR A 215 -6.37 -7.74 -24.00
N GLY A 216 -7.14 -7.99 -25.06
CA GLY A 216 -8.24 -7.11 -25.49
C GLY A 216 -7.82 -5.96 -26.42
N PRO A 217 -8.77 -5.10 -26.81
CA PRO A 217 -8.50 -3.94 -27.65
C PRO A 217 -7.66 -2.91 -26.89
N LEU A 218 -6.60 -2.42 -27.52
CA LEU A 218 -5.72 -1.39 -26.97
C LEU A 218 -6.11 -0.02 -27.51
N ALA A 219 -6.45 0.90 -26.63
CA ALA A 219 -6.83 2.27 -26.97
C ALA A 219 -5.71 3.28 -26.63
N ASN A 220 -5.22 4.03 -27.62
CA ASN A 220 -4.27 5.11 -27.44
C ASN A 220 -5.00 6.42 -27.10
N GLU A 221 -4.64 7.03 -25.98
CA GLU A 221 -5.09 8.36 -25.55
C GLU A 221 -3.95 9.37 -25.69
N TYR A 222 -4.17 10.47 -26.41
CA TYR A 222 -3.15 11.51 -26.55
C TYR A 222 -2.94 12.28 -25.24
N ILE A 223 -1.74 12.20 -24.67
CA ILE A 223 -1.38 12.87 -23.41
C ILE A 223 -0.80 14.25 -23.65
N GLY A 224 0.15 14.38 -24.58
CA GLY A 224 0.80 15.65 -24.90
C GLY A 224 2.15 15.43 -25.58
N ARG A 225 2.93 16.49 -25.72
CA ARG A 225 4.27 16.49 -26.30
C ARG A 225 5.30 16.78 -25.21
N SER A 226 6.41 16.06 -25.24
CA SER A 226 7.62 16.41 -24.51
C SER A 226 8.42 17.47 -25.29
N PRO A 227 8.61 18.70 -24.76
CA PRO A 227 9.46 19.69 -25.41
C PRO A 227 10.93 19.27 -25.48
N TYR A 228 11.45 18.63 -24.43
CA TYR A 228 12.86 18.21 -24.39
C TYR A 228 13.15 17.05 -25.34
N LEU A 229 12.33 15.99 -25.30
CA LEU A 229 12.50 14.82 -26.17
C LEU A 229 12.06 15.12 -27.61
N ASN A 230 11.19 16.12 -27.79
CA ASN A 230 10.54 16.43 -29.06
C ASN A 230 9.72 15.23 -29.60
N LEU A 231 8.97 14.58 -28.69
CA LEU A 231 8.14 13.40 -28.97
C LEU A 231 6.71 13.63 -28.49
N GLU A 232 5.75 13.10 -29.25
CA GLU A 232 4.35 13.01 -28.87
C GLU A 232 4.14 11.79 -27.96
N VAL A 233 3.35 11.94 -26.91
CA VAL A 233 3.16 10.95 -25.85
C VAL A 233 1.70 10.52 -25.84
N PHE A 234 1.50 9.21 -25.91
CA PHE A 234 0.21 8.56 -25.83
C PHE A 234 0.20 7.62 -24.64
N LYS A 235 -0.94 7.51 -23.97
CA LYS A 235 -1.19 6.48 -22.96
C LYS A 235 -1.94 5.34 -23.64
N GLU A 236 -1.42 4.14 -23.50
CA GLU A 236 -2.12 2.92 -23.91
C GLU A 236 -3.06 2.50 -22.78
N ASN A 237 -4.31 2.28 -23.12
CA ASN A 237 -5.34 1.77 -22.22
C ASN A 237 -5.83 0.42 -22.76
N SER A 238 -5.98 -0.57 -21.88
CA SER A 238 -6.70 -1.81 -22.15
C SER A 238 -7.78 -1.97 -21.08
N ASP A 239 -8.95 -2.46 -21.48
CA ASP A 239 -10.02 -2.82 -20.53
C ASP A 239 -9.67 -4.08 -19.72
N GLU A 240 -8.67 -4.86 -20.15
CA GLU A 240 -8.29 -6.13 -19.53
C GLU A 240 -7.00 -6.03 -18.69
N VAL A 241 -6.19 -4.98 -18.86
CA VAL A 241 -4.92 -4.79 -18.16
C VAL A 241 -4.93 -3.49 -17.37
N VAL A 242 -4.60 -3.58 -16.08
CA VAL A 242 -4.52 -2.42 -15.17
C VAL A 242 -3.26 -1.57 -15.43
N ASP A 243 -2.25 -2.16 -16.08
CA ASP A 243 -0.99 -1.50 -16.37
C ASP A 243 -1.18 -0.32 -17.32
N SER A 244 -0.66 0.84 -16.91
CA SER A 244 -0.62 2.04 -17.75
C SER A 244 0.72 2.11 -18.45
N TYR A 245 0.70 2.08 -19.78
CA TYR A 245 1.89 2.21 -20.61
C TYR A 245 1.85 3.54 -21.36
N TYR A 246 3.00 4.19 -21.47
CA TYR A 246 3.14 5.45 -22.19
C TYR A 246 4.13 5.31 -23.32
N SER A 247 3.69 5.67 -24.52
CA SER A 247 4.39 5.43 -25.78
C SER A 247 4.72 6.75 -26.46
N PHE A 248 5.95 6.85 -26.97
CA PHE A 248 6.49 8.09 -27.51
C PHE A 248 6.74 7.98 -29.01
N PHE A 249 6.25 8.97 -29.75
CA PHE A 249 6.25 8.99 -31.21
C PHE A 249 6.91 10.25 -31.76
N SER A 250 7.69 10.10 -32.84
CA SER A 250 8.31 11.21 -33.57
C SER A 250 7.49 11.57 -34.81
N LEU A 251 7.18 12.86 -34.98
CA LEU A 251 6.46 13.38 -36.16
C LEU A 251 7.31 13.40 -37.45
N LYS A 252 8.64 13.34 -37.33
CA LYS A 252 9.56 13.46 -38.48
C LYS A 252 9.86 12.14 -39.18
N ASN A 253 9.73 11.03 -38.45
CA ASN A 253 10.01 9.69 -38.93
C ASN A 253 8.76 8.87 -38.69
N ALA A 254 7.94 8.68 -39.72
CA ALA A 254 6.74 7.87 -39.61
C ALA A 254 7.12 6.49 -39.05
N VAL A 255 6.42 6.06 -38.00
CA VAL A 255 6.39 4.67 -37.49
C VAL A 255 7.58 4.21 -36.62
N MET A 256 8.47 5.08 -36.11
CA MET A 256 9.40 4.65 -35.06
C MET A 256 8.81 4.93 -33.67
N PHE A 257 8.42 3.86 -32.98
CA PHE A 257 8.27 3.83 -31.54
C PHE A 257 9.67 4.04 -30.93
N GLU A 258 9.91 5.18 -30.30
CA GLU A 258 11.27 5.56 -29.86
C GLU A 258 11.52 5.27 -28.38
N LEU A 259 10.47 5.29 -27.56
CA LEU A 259 10.57 5.25 -26.12
C LEU A 259 9.24 4.81 -25.52
N SER A 260 9.31 4.13 -24.39
CA SER A 260 8.15 3.86 -23.57
C SER A 260 8.45 3.74 -22.09
N THR A 261 7.41 3.94 -21.29
CA THR A 261 7.47 3.84 -19.83
C THR A 261 6.27 3.10 -19.28
N GLU A 262 6.51 2.26 -18.27
CA GLU A 262 5.46 1.66 -17.45
C GLU A 262 5.07 2.71 -16.39
N GLY A 263 4.04 3.50 -16.62
CA GLY A 263 3.65 4.64 -15.76
C GLY A 263 4.09 6.00 -16.31
N TYR A 264 3.49 7.06 -15.74
CA TYR A 264 3.64 8.42 -16.26
C TYR A 264 5.10 8.88 -16.29
N PRO A 265 5.59 9.38 -17.44
CA PRO A 265 6.97 9.75 -17.60
C PRO A 265 7.30 11.05 -16.87
N GLN A 266 8.30 10.98 -16.00
CA GLN A 266 8.90 12.09 -15.28
C GLN A 266 10.22 12.46 -15.96
N ILE A 267 10.17 13.46 -16.83
CA ILE A 267 11.31 13.84 -17.67
C ILE A 267 12.06 14.99 -16.99
N LEU A 268 13.37 14.82 -16.82
CA LEU A 268 14.26 15.78 -16.19
C LEU A 268 15.30 16.28 -17.21
N PRO A 269 15.01 17.38 -17.94
CA PRO A 269 15.86 17.86 -19.03
C PRO A 269 17.30 18.17 -18.61
N SER A 270 17.50 18.71 -17.40
CA SER A 270 18.84 19.07 -16.89
C SER A 270 19.79 17.88 -16.74
N LYS A 271 19.24 16.66 -16.67
CA LYS A 271 19.99 15.41 -16.59
C LYS A 271 19.85 14.53 -17.83
N GLY A 272 18.94 14.89 -18.74
CA GLY A 272 18.53 14.01 -19.83
C GLY A 272 17.84 12.73 -19.35
N TRP A 273 17.21 12.75 -18.18
CA TRP A 273 16.57 11.55 -17.63
C TRP A 273 15.12 11.42 -18.04
N VAL A 274 14.72 10.18 -18.28
CA VAL A 274 13.32 9.75 -18.29
C VAL A 274 13.16 8.79 -17.12
N THR A 275 12.32 9.18 -16.16
CA THR A 275 12.05 8.42 -14.94
C THR A 275 10.59 7.99 -14.93
N PHE A 276 10.28 6.84 -14.36
CA PHE A 276 8.91 6.48 -14.05
C PHE A 276 8.82 5.64 -12.78
N VAL A 277 7.61 5.61 -12.22
CA VAL A 277 7.21 4.66 -11.20
C VAL A 277 5.95 3.94 -11.64
N SER A 278 5.90 2.62 -11.42
CA SER A 278 4.71 1.80 -11.70
C SER A 278 4.49 0.78 -10.61
N SER A 279 3.23 0.36 -10.47
CA SER A 279 2.89 -0.85 -9.73
C SER A 279 3.38 -2.07 -10.51
N ASN A 280 4.09 -2.99 -9.87
CA ASN A 280 4.57 -4.23 -10.49
C ASN A 280 3.57 -5.36 -10.25
N ASN A 281 3.16 -6.13 -11.27
CA ASN A 281 2.12 -7.16 -11.10
C ASN A 281 2.41 -8.23 -10.05
N ASP A 282 3.68 -8.56 -9.79
CA ASP A 282 4.03 -9.50 -8.74
C ASP A 282 3.97 -8.84 -7.35
N VAL A 283 4.87 -7.88 -7.09
CA VAL A 283 5.08 -7.32 -5.75
C VAL A 283 5.53 -5.86 -5.85
N GLY A 284 4.85 -5.01 -5.08
CA GLY A 284 5.20 -3.62 -4.87
C GLY A 284 5.31 -2.79 -6.15
N SER A 285 6.35 -1.98 -6.28
CA SER A 285 6.49 -0.96 -7.34
C SER A 285 7.87 -0.96 -7.99
N ASN A 286 7.91 -0.70 -9.30
CA ASN A 286 9.12 -0.40 -10.03
C ASN A 286 9.45 1.10 -9.92
N PHE A 287 10.72 1.43 -9.73
CA PHE A 287 11.28 2.77 -9.91
C PHE A 287 12.41 2.67 -10.92
N VAL A 288 12.28 3.41 -12.03
CA VAL A 288 13.21 3.31 -13.15
C VAL A 288 13.70 4.69 -13.54
N ILE A 289 15.01 4.84 -13.69
CA ILE A 289 15.66 6.02 -14.23
C ILE A 289 16.47 5.58 -15.43
N SER A 290 16.29 6.26 -16.54
CA SER A 290 17.07 6.03 -17.74
C SER A 290 17.60 7.33 -18.32
N ASN A 291 18.73 7.24 -19.00
CA ASN A 291 19.29 8.35 -19.74
C ASN A 291 18.76 8.34 -21.18
N TYR A 292 18.30 9.48 -21.68
CA TYR A 292 17.88 9.64 -23.07
C TYR A 292 18.92 10.42 -23.87
N PHE A 293 19.34 9.85 -24.99
CA PHE A 293 20.31 10.45 -25.90
C PHE A 293 19.61 11.03 -27.12
N SER A 294 19.36 12.34 -27.14
CA SER A 294 18.62 13.00 -28.23
C SER A 294 19.22 12.83 -29.63
N GLN A 295 20.55 12.68 -29.72
CA GLN A 295 21.25 12.49 -31.00
C GLN A 295 20.98 11.10 -31.61
N THR A 296 20.98 10.06 -30.78
CA THR A 296 20.81 8.67 -31.24
C THR A 296 19.39 8.16 -31.03
N LYS A 297 18.56 8.91 -30.31
CA LYS A 297 17.20 8.56 -29.88
C LYS A 297 17.16 7.25 -29.09
N LYS A 298 18.26 6.92 -28.41
CA LYS A 298 18.39 5.71 -27.58
C LYS A 298 18.20 6.04 -26.11
N GLN A 299 17.89 5.00 -25.35
CA GLN A 299 17.75 5.03 -23.91
C GLN A 299 18.67 3.99 -23.28
N ASP A 300 19.41 4.39 -22.25
CA ASP A 300 20.19 3.47 -21.42
C ASP A 300 19.59 3.44 -20.01
N ASN A 301 19.28 2.24 -19.51
CA ASN A 301 18.78 2.06 -18.15
C ASN A 301 19.89 2.37 -17.13
N LEU A 302 19.72 3.44 -16.36
CA LEU A 302 20.68 3.85 -15.34
C LEU A 302 20.40 3.10 -14.03
N LEU A 303 19.14 3.08 -13.59
CA LEU A 303 18.72 2.46 -12.36
C LEU A 303 17.34 1.83 -12.53
N TYR A 304 17.23 0.56 -12.15
CA TYR A 304 15.96 -0.11 -11.87
C TYR A 304 15.95 -0.56 -10.42
N VAL A 305 14.84 -0.35 -9.72
CA VAL A 305 14.59 -0.85 -8.38
C VAL A 305 13.17 -1.39 -8.28
N ASN A 306 13.01 -2.62 -7.76
CA ASN A 306 11.71 -3.18 -7.43
C ASN A 306 11.49 -3.11 -5.91
N PHE A 307 10.76 -2.09 -5.46
CA PHE A 307 10.32 -1.96 -4.07
C PHE A 307 9.22 -2.97 -3.76
N THR A 308 9.21 -3.53 -2.56
CA THR A 308 8.25 -4.59 -2.21
C THR A 308 6.99 -4.08 -1.51
N ASN A 309 7.07 -2.93 -0.85
CA ASN A 309 6.17 -2.60 0.25
C ASN A 309 5.05 -1.59 -0.06
N PHE A 310 5.01 -1.06 -1.28
CA PHE A 310 3.99 -0.09 -1.71
C PHE A 310 3.67 -0.22 -3.20
N LYS A 311 2.49 0.28 -3.58
CA LYS A 311 1.97 0.40 -4.96
C LYS A 311 1.83 1.89 -5.30
N ILE A 312 1.91 2.24 -6.58
CA ILE A 312 1.68 3.62 -7.01
C ILE A 312 0.18 3.92 -6.94
N ALA A 313 -0.17 5.05 -6.32
CA ALA A 313 -1.57 5.47 -6.19
C ALA A 313 -2.05 6.30 -7.39
N ASP A 314 -1.19 7.20 -7.85
CA ASP A 314 -1.39 8.04 -9.02
C ASP A 314 -0.01 8.34 -9.61
N ASP A 315 0.28 7.77 -10.78
CA ASP A 315 1.58 7.89 -11.45
C ASP A 315 1.87 9.34 -11.90
N LYS A 316 0.83 10.15 -12.13
CA LYS A 316 0.95 11.59 -12.43
C LYS A 316 1.33 12.40 -11.20
N LYS A 317 1.13 11.88 -10.00
CA LYS A 317 1.58 12.49 -8.74
C LYS A 317 2.91 11.92 -8.29
N ALA A 318 3.86 11.91 -9.21
CA ALA A 318 5.26 11.73 -8.92
C ALA A 318 6.04 12.90 -9.54
N PHE A 319 7.18 13.29 -8.97
CA PHE A 319 7.97 14.41 -9.48
C PHE A 319 9.36 14.49 -8.87
N TRP A 320 10.28 15.11 -9.60
CA TRP A 320 11.60 15.55 -9.13
C TRP A 320 11.53 17.00 -8.60
N THR A 321 12.16 17.30 -7.46
CA THR A 321 12.35 18.70 -7.00
C THR A 321 13.75 19.24 -7.24
N ASP A 322 14.71 18.35 -7.43
CA ASP A 322 16.11 18.63 -7.72
C ASP A 322 16.69 17.42 -8.45
N HIS A 323 18.02 17.29 -8.46
CA HIS A 323 18.73 16.27 -9.23
C HIS A 323 18.81 14.90 -8.55
N ASP A 324 18.32 14.77 -7.33
CA ASP A 324 18.47 13.58 -6.50
C ASP A 324 17.25 13.27 -5.62
N THR A 325 16.25 14.16 -5.56
CA THR A 325 15.03 14.00 -4.78
C THR A 325 13.80 13.77 -5.63
N PHE A 326 13.19 12.61 -5.47
CA PHE A 326 11.96 12.19 -6.12
C PHE A 326 10.85 11.96 -5.09
N TYR A 327 9.62 12.37 -5.44
CA TYR A 327 8.44 12.18 -4.60
C TYR A 327 7.39 11.36 -5.36
N ALA A 328 6.58 10.59 -4.63
CA ALA A 328 5.44 9.88 -5.19
C ALA A 328 4.28 9.72 -4.19
N GLU A 329 3.05 9.74 -4.70
CA GLU A 329 1.86 9.28 -3.97
C GLU A 329 1.67 7.77 -4.17
N VAL A 330 1.52 7.04 -3.06
CA VAL A 330 1.52 5.58 -3.04
C VAL A 330 0.44 5.01 -2.11
N TYR A 331 0.20 3.71 -2.23
CA TYR A 331 -0.59 2.91 -1.31
C TYR A 331 0.30 1.84 -0.65
N PRO A 332 0.10 1.51 0.64
CA PRO A 332 0.71 0.32 1.22
C PRO A 332 0.34 -0.93 0.42
N LEU A 333 1.27 -1.88 0.28
CA LEU A 333 1.07 -3.11 -0.53
C LEU A 333 -0.22 -3.85 -0.18
N ASN A 334 -0.51 -3.98 1.11
CA ASN A 334 -1.64 -4.77 1.62
C ASN A 334 -2.92 -3.93 1.79
N SER A 335 -2.92 -2.67 1.35
CA SER A 335 -4.14 -1.86 1.40
C SER A 335 -5.08 -2.26 0.26
N ALA A 336 -6.38 -2.15 0.51
CA ALA A 336 -7.42 -2.43 -0.48
C ALA A 336 -8.59 -1.46 -0.26
N SER A 337 -9.31 -1.12 -1.32
CA SER A 337 -10.57 -0.38 -1.21
C SER A 337 -11.65 -1.28 -0.59
N ALA A 338 -12.68 -0.65 -0.06
CA ALA A 338 -13.86 -1.33 0.49
C ALA A 338 -15.12 -0.64 -0.01
N ASN A 339 -16.29 -1.24 0.19
CA ASN A 339 -17.56 -0.68 -0.27
C ASN A 339 -17.75 0.76 0.25
N GLY A 340 -17.68 1.74 -0.67
CA GLY A 340 -17.79 3.17 -0.36
C GLY A 340 -16.56 3.81 0.30
N LYS A 341 -15.46 3.06 0.52
CA LYS A 341 -14.24 3.53 1.18
C LYS A 341 -13.02 3.37 0.26
N LYS A 342 -12.34 4.49 0.00
CA LYS A 342 -11.09 4.49 -0.79
C LYS A 342 -9.90 4.12 0.09
N GLN A 343 -8.87 3.55 -0.53
CA GLN A 343 -7.59 3.34 0.12
C GLN A 343 -7.01 4.68 0.57
N LYS A 344 -6.41 4.68 1.76
CA LYS A 344 -5.65 5.81 2.26
C LYS A 344 -4.31 5.88 1.54
N THR A 345 -4.05 7.01 0.89
CA THR A 345 -2.75 7.30 0.28
C THR A 345 -1.70 7.57 1.35
N ALA A 346 -0.46 7.28 1.00
CA ALA A 346 0.74 7.70 1.69
C ALA A 346 1.67 8.43 0.69
N TYR A 347 2.65 9.14 1.20
CA TYR A 347 3.57 9.94 0.40
C TYR A 347 4.99 9.51 0.71
N ILE A 348 5.80 9.28 -0.32
CA ILE A 348 7.19 8.90 -0.15
C ILE A 348 8.12 9.94 -0.75
N LYS A 349 9.30 10.05 -0.14
CA LYS A 349 10.45 10.78 -0.64
C LYS A 349 11.58 9.78 -0.86
N ILE A 350 12.13 9.75 -2.07
CA ILE A 350 13.31 9.00 -2.46
C ILE A 350 14.43 10.03 -2.67
N GLN A 351 15.54 9.87 -1.96
CA GLN A 351 16.76 10.65 -2.14
C GLN A 351 17.85 9.72 -2.67
N LEU A 352 18.35 9.97 -3.87
CA LEU A 352 19.49 9.26 -4.42
C LEU A 352 20.78 9.73 -3.73
N LYS A 353 21.81 8.89 -3.72
CA LYS A 353 23.15 9.32 -3.34
C LYS A 353 23.73 10.27 -4.37
N ALA A 354 24.51 11.24 -3.90
CA ALA A 354 25.41 11.99 -4.76
C ALA A 354 26.31 11.04 -5.56
N ASP A 355 26.56 11.38 -6.82
CA ASP A 355 27.46 10.65 -7.73
C ASP A 355 27.09 9.16 -7.93
N LEU A 356 25.81 8.82 -7.80
CA LEU A 356 25.33 7.45 -8.06
C LEU A 356 25.59 6.99 -9.51
N PHE A 357 25.57 7.93 -10.46
CA PHE A 357 25.68 7.70 -11.89
C PHE A 357 26.96 8.28 -12.47
#